data_AF-A0A7V3JP66-F1
#
_entry.id   AF-A0A7V3JP66-F1
#
_cell.length_a   1.000
_cell.length_b   1.000
_cell.length_c   1.000
_cell.angle_alpha   90.00
_cell.angle_beta   90.00
_cell.angle_gamma   90.00
#
_symmetry.space_group_name_H-M   'P 1'
#
loop_
_entity.id
_entity.type
_entity.pdbx_description
1 polymer ?
#
loop_
_entity_poly.entity_id
_entity_poly.type
_entity_poly.pdbx_seq_one_letter_code
_entity_poly.pdbx_strand_id
1 'polypeptide(L)'
;MNTKVLLAVFKRNLGAYFTSPLGYVFICVFVLLSAFAAFWSEDFFNTNLANLDQLNKVFPLIMLVFVPAITMSIWADERRQGTDELLLTIPAGDFDIVLGKYLAAVVIYTISLLFSAVCNAAVLGWLGDPDRGLFMGASLGYWLVGLAMLAIGMVASFLTSNLTVAFILGAMFNAPLVFAAKADLLFTGHLVQAVRHWSIGEQFRTFGRGILTFSGLVYFLGTVAVMLYLSMILIGRRHLRTGQGMVANHVFYPVLHLLWAGSFVTFWLFLRSQVDETGLLVVLGAAYPVLHLGLLWAWSTLERSAQAGRAFSLLPWVHATVLAAFAFGAALAQWYARQTDTNELSWWRPV
;
A
#
# COMPACT_ATOMS: atom_id res chain seq x y z
N MET A 1 14.44 -19.43 8.07
CA MET A 1 14.56 -18.96 6.67
C MET A 1 15.52 -19.91 5.95
N ASN A 2 15.03 -20.72 5.02
CA ASN A 2 15.88 -21.59 4.22
C ASN A 2 16.33 -20.81 2.97
N THR A 3 17.52 -20.20 3.06
CA THR A 3 18.06 -19.33 2.00
C THR A 3 18.20 -20.04 0.65
N LYS A 4 18.42 -21.36 0.63
CA LYS A 4 18.49 -22.14 -0.62
C LYS A 4 17.15 -22.21 -1.33
N VAL A 5 16.06 -22.39 -0.59
CA VAL A 5 14.70 -22.42 -1.14
C VAL A 5 14.32 -21.05 -1.68
N LEU A 6 14.55 -19.99 -0.90
CA LEU A 6 14.30 -18.62 -1.33
C LEU A 6 15.04 -18.29 -2.62
N LEU A 7 16.34 -18.61 -2.71
CA LEU A 7 17.15 -18.33 -3.89
C LEU A 7 16.69 -19.15 -5.11
N ALA A 8 16.27 -20.41 -4.90
CA ALA A 8 15.74 -21.25 -5.98
C ALA A 8 14.44 -20.67 -6.55
N VAL A 9 13.50 -20.25 -5.68
CA VAL A 9 12.25 -19.61 -6.08
C VAL A 9 12.55 -18.29 -6.81
N PHE A 10 13.43 -17.46 -6.26
CA PHE A 10 13.86 -16.20 -6.87
C PHE A 10 14.43 -16.42 -8.28
N LYS A 11 15.42 -17.31 -8.42
CA LYS A 11 16.08 -17.58 -9.71
C LYS A 11 15.12 -18.14 -10.75
N ARG A 12 14.21 -19.03 -10.35
CA ARG A 12 13.19 -19.60 -11.24
C ARG A 12 12.24 -18.52 -11.77
N ASN A 13 11.71 -17.67 -10.89
CA ASN A 13 10.77 -16.61 -11.27
C ASN A 13 11.46 -15.52 -12.12
N LEU A 14 12.69 -15.15 -11.76
CA LEU A 14 13.47 -14.19 -12.55
C LEU A 14 13.79 -14.73 -13.94
N GLY A 15 14.24 -16.00 -14.03
CA GLY A 15 14.51 -16.66 -15.30
C GLY A 15 13.28 -16.75 -16.19
N ALA A 16 12.13 -17.14 -15.64
CA ALA A 16 10.87 -17.20 -16.38
C ALA A 16 10.48 -15.85 -17.01
N TYR A 17 10.75 -14.73 -16.32
CA TYR A 17 10.45 -13.39 -16.84
C TYR A 17 11.36 -13.01 -18.02
N PHE A 18 12.66 -13.27 -17.94
CA PHE A 18 13.63 -12.94 -19.00
C PHE A 18 13.70 -13.95 -20.15
N THR A 19 13.14 -15.15 -19.99
CA THR A 19 12.94 -16.08 -21.11
C THR A 19 11.72 -15.69 -21.93
N SER A 20 10.73 -15.00 -21.33
CA SER A 20 9.55 -14.53 -22.04
C SER A 20 9.82 -13.21 -22.78
N PRO A 21 9.43 -13.09 -24.07
CA PRO A 21 9.51 -11.83 -24.81
C PRO A 21 8.76 -10.67 -24.13
N LEU A 22 7.70 -10.97 -23.38
CA LEU A 22 6.88 -9.97 -22.66
C LEU A 22 7.70 -9.19 -21.63
N GLY A 23 8.69 -9.82 -20.99
CA GLY A 23 9.51 -9.16 -19.98
C GLY A 23 10.29 -7.97 -20.54
N TYR A 24 10.85 -8.12 -21.75
CA TYR A 24 11.56 -7.06 -22.46
C TYR A 24 10.62 -5.96 -22.94
N VAL A 25 9.43 -6.32 -23.42
CA VAL A 25 8.40 -5.35 -23.84
C VAL A 25 8.03 -4.41 -22.68
N PHE A 26 7.84 -4.95 -21.48
CA PHE A 26 7.52 -4.13 -20.30
C PHE A 26 8.64 -3.14 -19.96
N ILE A 27 9.90 -3.55 -20.03
CA ILE A 27 11.04 -2.66 -19.81
C ILE A 27 11.04 -1.52 -20.83
N CYS A 28 10.90 -1.85 -22.12
CA CYS A 28 10.87 -0.86 -23.20
C CYS A 28 9.72 0.13 -23.05
N VAL A 29 8.50 -0.36 -22.78
CA VAL A 29 7.32 0.49 -22.57
C VAL A 29 7.50 1.39 -21.36
N PHE A 30 8.04 0.87 -20.25
CA PHE A 30 8.30 1.67 -19.06
C PHE A 30 9.29 2.80 -19.31
N VAL A 31 10.40 2.51 -20.01
CA VAL A 31 11.40 3.52 -20.36
C VAL A 31 10.82 4.56 -21.30
N LEU A 32 10.05 4.15 -22.31
CA LEU A 32 9.40 5.04 -23.26
C LEU A 32 8.41 5.97 -22.55
N LEU A 33 7.50 5.42 -21.72
CA LEU A 33 6.54 6.22 -20.96
C LEU A 33 7.21 7.20 -20.00
N SER A 34 8.30 6.78 -19.35
CA SER A 34 9.04 7.64 -18.43
C SER A 34 9.78 8.76 -19.17
N ALA A 35 10.44 8.47 -20.29
CA ALA A 35 11.11 9.48 -21.10
C ALA A 35 10.10 10.45 -21.73
N PHE A 36 8.98 9.93 -22.24
CA PHE A 36 7.89 10.74 -22.76
C PHE A 36 7.34 11.68 -21.67
N ALA A 37 7.04 11.17 -20.48
CA ALA A 37 6.55 11.99 -19.38
C ALA A 37 7.57 13.03 -18.87
N ALA A 38 8.87 12.74 -18.98
CA ALA A 38 9.94 13.68 -18.59
C ALA A 38 10.10 14.84 -19.59
N PHE A 39 10.15 14.54 -20.89
CA PHE A 39 10.61 15.49 -21.91
C PHE A 39 9.55 16.00 -22.87
N TRP A 40 8.35 15.41 -22.91
CA TRP A 40 7.30 15.83 -23.85
C TRP A 40 6.61 17.14 -23.46
N SER A 41 6.61 17.49 -22.18
CA SER A 41 5.90 18.68 -21.70
C SER A 41 6.63 19.96 -22.07
N GLU A 42 5.89 20.94 -22.60
CA GLU A 42 6.41 22.29 -22.91
C GLU A 42 7.03 22.98 -21.68
N ASP A 43 6.50 22.68 -20.48
CA ASP A 43 7.02 23.22 -19.22
C ASP A 43 8.49 22.89 -18.99
N PHE A 44 8.96 21.74 -19.49
CA PHE A 44 10.36 21.33 -19.37
C PHE A 44 11.29 22.32 -20.08
N PHE A 45 10.94 22.70 -21.32
CA PHE A 45 11.70 23.66 -22.11
C PHE A 45 11.49 25.10 -21.60
N ASN A 46 10.29 25.44 -21.15
CA ASN A 46 9.98 26.79 -20.64
C ASN A 46 10.68 27.11 -19.31
N THR A 47 10.86 26.11 -18.44
CA THR A 47 11.53 26.30 -17.14
C THR A 47 13.06 26.40 -17.30
N ASN A 48 13.60 25.91 -18.42
CA ASN A 48 15.04 25.89 -18.73
C ASN A 48 15.90 25.30 -17.59
N LEU A 49 15.37 24.28 -16.91
CA LEU A 49 16.05 23.53 -15.86
C LEU A 49 16.14 22.06 -16.28
N ALA A 50 17.36 21.50 -16.25
CA ALA A 50 17.61 20.09 -16.51
C ALA A 50 17.22 19.23 -15.29
N ASN A 51 15.92 19.11 -15.00
CA ASN A 51 15.38 18.30 -13.89
C ASN A 51 14.26 17.34 -14.35
N LEU A 52 13.75 16.52 -13.42
CA LEU A 52 12.72 15.51 -13.68
C LEU A 52 11.35 15.88 -13.06
N ASP A 53 11.04 17.17 -12.90
CA ASP A 53 9.83 17.61 -12.19
C ASP A 53 8.53 17.17 -12.90
N GLN A 54 8.54 17.15 -14.22
CA GLN A 54 7.42 16.69 -15.05
C GLN A 54 7.19 15.19 -14.85
N LEU A 55 8.26 14.40 -14.85
CA LEU A 55 8.20 12.97 -14.55
C LEU A 55 7.69 12.73 -13.13
N ASN A 56 8.18 13.47 -12.13
CA ASN A 56 7.76 13.34 -10.73
C ASN A 56 6.23 13.44 -10.57
N LYS A 57 5.57 14.33 -11.32
CA LYS A 57 4.10 14.53 -11.27
C LYS A 57 3.31 13.35 -11.85
N VAL A 58 3.84 12.72 -12.91
CA VAL A 58 3.13 11.67 -13.67
C VAL A 58 3.56 10.26 -13.23
N PHE A 59 4.69 10.13 -12.55
CA PHE A 59 5.28 8.84 -12.16
C PHE A 59 4.33 7.92 -11.38
N PRO A 60 3.58 8.38 -10.35
CA PRO A 60 2.61 7.50 -9.66
C PRO A 60 1.53 6.94 -10.60
N LEU A 61 1.16 7.67 -11.65
CA LEU A 61 0.19 7.23 -12.65
C LEU A 61 0.78 6.17 -13.59
N ILE A 62 2.04 6.34 -14.00
CA ILE A 62 2.76 5.31 -14.79
C ILE A 62 2.87 4.01 -13.98
N MET A 63 3.19 4.11 -12.68
CA MET A 63 3.25 2.96 -11.79
C MET A 63 1.92 2.24 -11.65
N LEU A 64 0.79 2.94 -11.69
CA LEU A 64 -0.55 2.35 -11.59
C LEU A 64 -0.84 1.34 -12.71
N VAL A 65 -0.23 1.51 -13.88
CA VAL A 65 -0.32 0.57 -15.01
C VAL A 65 0.83 -0.43 -15.00
N PHE A 66 2.05 0.03 -14.70
CA PHE A 66 3.25 -0.79 -14.80
C PHE A 66 3.34 -1.87 -13.71
N VAL A 67 3.01 -1.50 -12.46
CA VAL A 67 3.08 -2.41 -11.32
C VAL A 67 2.15 -3.61 -11.49
N PRO A 68 0.86 -3.45 -11.81
CA PRO A 68 -0.03 -4.59 -12.02
C PRO A 68 0.39 -5.46 -13.20
N ALA A 69 1.02 -4.89 -14.23
CA ALA A 69 1.56 -5.66 -15.35
C ALA A 69 2.69 -6.61 -14.93
N ILE A 70 3.56 -6.19 -14.02
CA ILE A 70 4.61 -7.05 -13.46
C ILE A 70 4.02 -8.06 -12.47
N THR A 71 3.10 -7.64 -11.60
CA THR A 71 2.63 -8.49 -10.50
C THR A 71 1.53 -9.46 -10.89
N MET A 72 0.81 -9.24 -12.00
CA MET A 72 -0.35 -10.05 -12.36
C MET A 72 -0.03 -11.54 -12.47
N SER A 73 1.14 -11.93 -12.98
CA SER A 73 1.52 -13.32 -13.22
C SER A 73 2.07 -14.03 -11.98
N ILE A 74 2.50 -13.30 -10.94
CA ILE A 74 3.25 -13.88 -9.81
C ILE A 74 2.52 -15.06 -9.14
N TRP A 75 1.21 -14.92 -8.92
CA TRP A 75 0.36 -15.97 -8.35
C TRP A 75 -0.69 -16.48 -9.33
N ALA A 76 -1.21 -15.61 -10.19
CA ALA A 76 -2.28 -15.98 -11.12
C ALA A 76 -1.82 -17.04 -12.14
N ASP A 77 -0.59 -16.96 -12.67
CA ASP A 77 -0.12 -17.96 -13.66
C ASP A 77 0.08 -19.34 -13.02
N GLU A 78 0.60 -19.41 -11.79
CA GLU A 78 0.77 -20.69 -11.09
C GLU A 78 -0.56 -21.37 -10.78
N ARG A 79 -1.57 -20.57 -10.41
CA ARG A 79 -2.93 -21.07 -10.23
C ARG A 79 -3.55 -21.51 -11.53
N ARG A 80 -3.35 -20.74 -12.60
CA ARG A 80 -3.85 -21.09 -13.93
C ARG A 80 -3.25 -22.41 -14.43
N GLN A 81 -1.99 -22.67 -14.09
CA GLN A 81 -1.25 -23.88 -14.48
C GLN A 81 -1.42 -25.05 -13.49
N GLY A 82 -2.10 -24.85 -12.35
CA GLY A 82 -2.24 -25.88 -11.30
C GLY A 82 -0.94 -26.21 -10.56
N THR A 83 0.14 -25.45 -10.75
CA THR A 83 1.43 -25.70 -10.11
C THR A 83 1.50 -25.19 -8.67
N ASP A 84 0.48 -24.44 -8.26
CA ASP A 84 0.24 -23.94 -6.90
C ASP A 84 0.13 -25.09 -5.87
N GLU A 85 -0.50 -26.21 -6.23
CA GLU A 85 -0.61 -27.38 -5.35
C GLU A 85 0.74 -28.08 -5.14
N LEU A 86 1.58 -28.09 -6.17
CA LEU A 86 2.94 -28.63 -6.09
C LEU A 86 3.82 -27.77 -5.17
N LEU A 87 3.63 -26.45 -5.18
CA LEU A 87 4.36 -25.53 -4.29
C LEU A 87 3.98 -25.72 -2.82
N LEU A 88 2.72 -26.00 -2.52
CA LEU A 88 2.20 -26.21 -1.15
C LEU A 88 2.54 -27.60 -0.58
N THR A 89 2.97 -28.55 -1.42
CA THR A 89 3.37 -29.90 -0.98
C THR A 89 4.87 -30.03 -0.74
N ILE A 90 5.67 -29.09 -1.24
CA ILE A 90 7.10 -29.02 -0.95
C ILE A 90 7.28 -28.50 0.49
N PRO A 91 8.20 -29.07 1.30
CA PRO A 91 8.51 -28.58 2.65
C PRO A 91 9.32 -27.27 2.58
N ALA A 92 8.71 -26.23 2.02
CA ALA A 92 9.24 -24.88 1.91
C ALA A 92 8.49 -23.98 2.89
N GLY A 93 9.21 -23.06 3.55
CA GLY A 93 8.56 -22.07 4.39
C GLY A 93 7.78 -21.06 3.55
N ASP A 94 6.54 -20.76 3.94
CA ASP A 94 5.68 -19.77 3.29
C ASP A 94 6.38 -18.42 3.09
N PHE A 95 7.14 -18.00 4.11
CA PHE A 95 7.93 -16.78 4.08
C PHE A 95 9.01 -16.80 2.98
N ASP A 96 9.69 -17.93 2.79
CA ASP A 96 10.76 -18.07 1.80
C ASP A 96 10.19 -17.98 0.36
N ILE A 97 8.98 -18.52 0.15
CA ILE A 97 8.27 -18.48 -1.15
C ILE A 97 7.81 -17.06 -1.47
N VAL A 98 7.09 -16.41 -0.53
CA VAL A 98 6.56 -15.05 -0.71
C VAL A 98 7.70 -14.06 -0.93
N LEU A 99 8.74 -14.13 -0.10
CA LEU A 99 9.89 -13.23 -0.20
C LEU A 99 10.67 -13.47 -1.50
N GLY A 100 10.89 -14.73 -1.90
CA GLY A 100 11.57 -15.06 -3.15
C GLY A 100 10.85 -14.52 -4.39
N LYS A 101 9.51 -14.62 -4.42
CA LYS A 101 8.68 -14.04 -5.48
C LYS A 101 8.71 -12.51 -5.48
N TYR A 102 8.64 -11.90 -4.30
CA TYR A 102 8.68 -10.44 -4.17
C TYR A 102 10.01 -9.89 -4.65
N LEU A 103 11.13 -10.48 -4.22
CA LEU A 103 12.47 -10.09 -4.67
C LEU A 103 12.64 -10.23 -6.18
N ALA A 104 12.04 -11.25 -6.81
CA ALA A 104 12.09 -11.39 -8.27
C ALA A 104 11.39 -10.20 -8.96
N ALA A 105 10.20 -9.81 -8.50
CA ALA A 105 9.48 -8.65 -9.01
C ALA A 105 10.23 -7.33 -8.75
N VAL A 106 10.84 -7.19 -7.57
CA VAL A 106 11.67 -6.03 -7.22
C VAL A 106 12.88 -5.90 -8.15
N VAL A 107 13.56 -7.00 -8.48
CA VAL A 107 14.72 -6.96 -9.38
C VAL A 107 14.31 -6.57 -10.80
N ILE A 108 13.20 -7.13 -11.30
CA ILE A 108 12.64 -6.76 -12.62
C ILE A 108 12.36 -5.26 -12.68
N TYR A 109 11.67 -4.76 -11.65
CA TYR A 109 11.38 -3.34 -11.51
C TYR A 109 12.66 -2.50 -11.41
N THR A 110 13.63 -2.93 -10.61
CA THR A 110 14.89 -2.20 -10.40
C THR A 110 15.71 -2.13 -11.68
N ILE A 111 15.77 -3.20 -12.48
CA ILE A 111 16.43 -3.20 -13.80
C ILE A 111 15.73 -2.21 -14.74
N SER A 112 14.39 -2.22 -14.75
CA SER A 112 13.59 -1.30 -15.57
C SER A 112 13.83 0.16 -15.16
N LEU A 113 13.86 0.43 -13.86
CA LEU A 113 14.10 1.74 -13.28
C LEU A 113 15.52 2.22 -13.54
N LEU A 114 16.53 1.36 -13.37
CA LEU A 114 17.92 1.68 -13.62
C LEU A 114 18.16 2.02 -15.10
N PHE A 115 17.58 1.23 -16.00
CA PHE A 115 17.68 1.50 -17.43
C PHE A 115 17.01 2.83 -17.79
N SER A 116 15.81 3.10 -17.26
CA SER A 116 15.16 4.40 -17.41
C SER A 116 15.99 5.56 -16.83
N ALA A 117 16.59 5.38 -15.66
CA ALA A 117 17.43 6.38 -15.01
C ALA A 117 18.67 6.71 -15.84
N VAL A 118 19.37 5.69 -16.38
CA VAL A 118 20.52 5.90 -17.26
C VAL A 118 20.13 6.66 -18.53
N CYS A 119 19.02 6.29 -19.17
CA CYS A 119 18.52 7.01 -20.36
C CYS A 119 18.18 8.47 -20.05
N ASN A 120 17.43 8.73 -18.97
CA ASN A 120 17.07 10.09 -18.57
C ASN A 120 18.31 10.91 -18.17
N ALA A 121 19.26 10.32 -17.45
CA ALA A 121 20.51 11.00 -17.08
C ALA A 121 21.35 11.35 -18.31
N ALA A 122 21.43 10.46 -19.31
CA ALA A 122 22.15 10.74 -20.55
C ALA A 122 21.53 11.91 -21.34
N VAL A 123 20.20 11.95 -21.44
CA VAL A 123 19.49 13.06 -22.10
C VAL A 123 19.68 14.36 -21.33
N LEU A 124 19.51 14.35 -20.01
CA LEU A 124 19.69 15.54 -19.17
C LEU A 124 21.13 16.08 -19.23
N GLY A 125 22.14 15.20 -19.19
CA GLY A 125 23.54 15.59 -19.32
C GLY A 125 23.92 16.09 -20.71
N TRP A 126 23.14 15.75 -21.74
CA TRP A 126 23.30 16.32 -23.08
C TRP A 126 22.61 17.70 -23.20
N LEU A 127 21.49 17.91 -22.51
CA LEU A 127 20.74 19.18 -22.52
C LEU A 127 21.29 20.25 -21.58
N GLY A 128 21.93 19.86 -20.48
CA GLY A 128 22.43 20.79 -19.46
C GLY A 128 23.20 20.10 -18.34
N ASP A 129 23.32 20.78 -17.19
CA ASP A 129 24.00 20.25 -16.00
C ASP A 129 22.95 19.90 -14.92
N PRO A 130 22.45 18.66 -14.89
CA PRO A 130 21.46 18.25 -13.91
C PRO A 130 22.05 18.20 -12.50
N ASP A 131 21.31 18.72 -11.51
CA ASP A 131 21.67 18.54 -10.10
C ASP A 131 21.63 17.05 -9.74
N ARG A 132 22.82 16.50 -9.47
CA ARG A 132 23.01 15.08 -9.15
C ARG A 132 22.31 14.69 -7.86
N GLY A 133 22.24 15.58 -6.87
CA GLY A 133 21.55 15.33 -5.60
C GLY A 133 20.04 15.24 -5.79
N LEU A 134 19.48 16.17 -6.56
CA LEU A 134 18.06 16.14 -6.94
C LEU A 134 17.72 14.86 -7.72
N PHE A 135 18.54 14.49 -8.71
CA PHE A 135 18.34 13.30 -9.54
C PHE A 135 18.42 12.00 -8.72
N MET A 136 19.39 11.88 -7.83
CA MET A 136 19.55 10.71 -6.96
C MET A 136 18.39 10.59 -5.96
N GLY A 137 17.96 11.70 -5.36
CA GLY A 137 16.82 11.70 -4.43
C GLY A 137 15.51 11.30 -5.12
N ALA A 138 15.26 11.82 -6.32
CA ALA A 138 14.10 11.44 -7.11
C ALA A 138 14.16 9.96 -7.51
N SER A 139 15.33 9.46 -7.94
CA SER A 139 15.55 8.06 -8.31
C SER A 139 15.33 7.09 -7.14
N LEU A 140 15.78 7.44 -5.94
CA LEU A 140 15.51 6.67 -4.73
C LEU A 140 14.03 6.69 -4.36
N GLY A 141 13.38 7.86 -4.50
CA GLY A 141 11.94 7.98 -4.28
C GLY A 141 11.14 7.09 -5.23
N TYR A 142 11.49 7.08 -6.53
CA TYR A 142 10.89 6.18 -7.51
C TYR A 142 11.03 4.72 -7.09
N TRP A 143 12.22 4.33 -6.66
CA TRP A 143 12.48 2.96 -6.20
C TRP A 143 11.58 2.58 -5.03
N LEU A 144 11.49 3.43 -3.99
CA LEU A 144 10.65 3.19 -2.80
C LEU A 144 9.15 3.12 -3.12
N VAL A 145 8.66 4.00 -4.00
CA VAL A 145 7.26 3.98 -4.48
C VAL A 145 6.97 2.65 -5.17
N GLY A 146 7.86 2.21 -6.06
CA GLY A 146 7.71 0.93 -6.76
C GLY A 146 7.71 -0.26 -5.80
N LEU A 147 8.59 -0.29 -4.80
CA LEU A 147 8.60 -1.36 -3.79
C LEU A 147 7.26 -1.51 -3.09
N ALA A 148 6.68 -0.39 -2.64
CA ALA A 148 5.40 -0.37 -1.93
C ALA A 148 4.25 -0.84 -2.84
N MET A 149 4.17 -0.30 -4.05
CA MET A 149 3.11 -0.64 -5.00
C MET A 149 3.20 -2.10 -5.48
N LEU A 150 4.41 -2.64 -5.68
CA LEU A 150 4.63 -4.05 -6.01
C LEU A 150 4.10 -4.98 -4.93
N ALA A 151 4.28 -4.63 -3.65
CA ALA A 151 3.78 -5.45 -2.55
C ALA A 151 2.23 -5.49 -2.55
N ILE A 152 1.58 -4.36 -2.84
CA ILE A 152 0.12 -4.28 -3.01
C ILE A 152 -0.34 -5.11 -4.22
N GLY A 153 0.35 -4.97 -5.37
CA GLY A 153 0.04 -5.70 -6.59
C GLY A 153 0.18 -7.22 -6.44
N MET A 154 1.14 -7.68 -5.62
CA MET A 154 1.31 -9.09 -5.29
C MET A 154 0.09 -9.66 -4.56
N VAL A 155 -0.46 -8.93 -3.59
CA VAL A 155 -1.69 -9.32 -2.88
C VAL A 155 -2.86 -9.45 -3.86
N ALA A 156 -3.00 -8.52 -4.80
CA ALA A 156 -4.06 -8.54 -5.80
C ALA A 156 -3.98 -9.77 -6.73
N SER A 157 -2.78 -10.15 -7.17
CA SER A 157 -2.57 -11.38 -7.96
C SER A 157 -2.99 -12.63 -7.19
N PHE A 158 -2.91 -12.61 -5.85
CA PHE A 158 -3.38 -13.71 -5.00
C PHE A 158 -4.91 -13.81 -4.91
N LEU A 159 -5.70 -12.90 -5.47
CA LEU A 159 -7.16 -12.99 -5.39
C LEU A 159 -7.81 -13.69 -6.59
N THR A 160 -7.05 -14.00 -7.63
CA THR A 160 -7.59 -14.56 -8.88
C THR A 160 -6.63 -15.56 -9.52
N SER A 161 -7.12 -16.32 -10.49
CA SER A 161 -6.33 -17.20 -11.37
C SER A 161 -6.24 -16.66 -12.80
N ASN A 162 -6.92 -15.56 -13.10
CA ASN A 162 -6.91 -14.93 -14.43
C ASN A 162 -5.98 -13.69 -14.41
N LEU A 163 -4.99 -13.68 -15.32
CA LEU A 163 -4.03 -12.59 -15.51
C LEU A 163 -4.70 -11.23 -15.67
N THR A 164 -5.74 -11.13 -16.49
CA THR A 164 -6.45 -9.87 -16.77
C THR A 164 -7.15 -9.35 -15.52
N VAL A 165 -7.78 -10.24 -14.76
CA VAL A 165 -8.43 -9.85 -13.50
C VAL A 165 -7.38 -9.45 -12.46
N ALA A 166 -6.22 -10.13 -12.43
CA ALA A 166 -5.13 -9.79 -11.51
C ALA A 166 -4.56 -8.41 -11.80
N PHE A 167 -4.44 -8.06 -13.09
CA PHE A 167 -4.04 -6.73 -13.53
C PHE A 167 -5.03 -5.66 -13.06
N ILE A 168 -6.34 -5.86 -13.31
CA ILE A 168 -7.39 -4.89 -12.92
C ILE A 168 -7.41 -4.72 -11.39
N LEU A 169 -7.38 -5.81 -10.63
CA LEU A 169 -7.36 -5.73 -9.16
C LEU A 169 -6.10 -5.05 -8.63
N GLY A 170 -4.94 -5.31 -9.24
CA GLY A 170 -3.69 -4.65 -8.88
C GLY A 170 -3.76 -3.14 -9.09
N ALA A 171 -4.33 -2.70 -10.22
CA ALA A 171 -4.55 -1.28 -10.50
C ALA A 171 -5.56 -0.67 -9.52
N MET A 172 -6.68 -1.36 -9.28
CA MET A 172 -7.73 -0.91 -8.36
C MET A 172 -7.24 -0.78 -6.91
N PHE A 173 -6.38 -1.67 -6.43
CA PHE A 173 -5.83 -1.58 -5.06
C PHE A 173 -4.80 -0.46 -4.92
N ASN A 174 -4.05 -0.16 -5.98
CA ASN A 174 -3.09 0.95 -5.99
C ASN A 174 -3.76 2.32 -6.25
N ALA A 175 -4.89 2.35 -6.95
CA ALA A 175 -5.56 3.58 -7.36
C ALA A 175 -5.89 4.56 -6.22
N PRO A 176 -6.47 4.12 -5.08
CA PRO A 176 -6.76 5.03 -3.97
C PRO A 176 -5.53 5.77 -3.46
N LEU A 177 -4.38 5.08 -3.33
CA LEU A 177 -3.13 5.67 -2.84
C LEU A 177 -2.54 6.71 -3.81
N VAL A 178 -2.71 6.48 -5.11
CA VAL A 178 -2.25 7.40 -6.16
C VAL A 178 -3.16 8.62 -6.27
N PHE A 179 -4.48 8.41 -6.29
CA PHE A 179 -5.45 9.50 -6.44
C PHE A 179 -5.69 10.31 -5.16
N ALA A 180 -5.30 9.80 -3.98
CA ALA A 180 -5.41 10.51 -2.71
C ALA A 180 -4.71 11.89 -2.70
N ALA A 181 -3.66 12.10 -3.51
CA ALA A 181 -3.02 13.42 -3.65
C ALA A 181 -3.97 14.47 -4.30
N LYS A 182 -4.95 14.01 -5.07
CA LYS A 182 -5.95 14.83 -5.74
C LYS A 182 -7.31 14.83 -5.01
N ALA A 183 -7.31 14.52 -3.71
CA ALA A 183 -8.53 14.45 -2.90
C ALA A 183 -9.37 15.74 -2.91
N ASP A 184 -8.74 16.90 -3.14
CA ASP A 184 -9.40 18.22 -3.26
C ASP A 184 -10.45 18.28 -4.37
N LEU A 185 -10.35 17.39 -5.36
CA LEU A 185 -11.31 17.31 -6.48
C LEU A 185 -12.62 16.61 -6.08
N LEU A 186 -12.61 15.84 -5.00
CA LEU A 186 -13.73 14.97 -4.59
C LEU A 186 -14.25 15.25 -3.19
N PHE A 187 -13.45 15.87 -2.32
CA PHE A 187 -13.78 16.11 -0.92
C PHE A 187 -13.50 17.57 -0.55
N THR A 188 -14.25 18.11 0.41
CA THR A 188 -14.04 19.44 1.00
C THR A 188 -13.94 19.35 2.52
N GLY A 189 -13.11 20.20 3.14
CA GLY A 189 -12.93 20.26 4.61
C GLY A 189 -11.77 19.40 5.15
N HIS A 190 -11.73 19.20 6.47
CA HIS A 190 -10.61 18.56 7.20
C HIS A 190 -10.29 17.12 6.76
N LEU A 191 -11.24 16.41 6.16
CA LEU A 191 -11.05 15.07 5.60
C LEU A 191 -10.04 15.05 4.43
N VAL A 192 -9.92 16.16 3.69
CA VAL A 192 -8.98 16.28 2.56
C VAL A 192 -7.54 16.13 3.04
N GLN A 193 -7.19 16.78 4.15
CA GLN A 193 -5.82 16.78 4.67
C GLN A 193 -5.43 15.42 5.23
N ALA A 194 -6.36 14.71 5.88
CA ALA A 194 -6.16 13.34 6.33
C ALA A 194 -5.93 12.37 5.16
N VAL A 195 -6.73 12.46 4.10
CA VAL A 195 -6.61 11.59 2.91
C VAL A 195 -5.32 11.88 2.14
N ARG A 196 -4.93 13.16 1.99
CA ARG A 196 -3.69 13.54 1.31
C ARG A 196 -2.45 12.98 1.97
N HIS A 197 -2.41 12.92 3.30
CA HIS A 197 -1.24 12.40 4.02
C HIS A 197 -1.02 10.89 3.80
N TRP A 198 -2.07 10.15 3.44
CA TRP A 198 -1.99 8.74 3.04
C TRP A 198 -1.64 8.56 1.56
N SER A 199 -1.45 9.63 0.80
CA SER A 199 -1.12 9.51 -0.61
C SER A 199 0.36 9.17 -0.82
N ILE A 200 0.60 8.18 -1.68
CA ILE A 200 1.93 7.88 -2.23
C ILE A 200 2.51 9.11 -2.92
N GLY A 201 1.68 9.89 -3.62
CA GLY A 201 2.12 11.09 -4.35
C GLY A 201 2.63 12.19 -3.43
N GLU A 202 1.94 12.45 -2.31
CA GLU A 202 2.36 13.48 -1.36
C GLU A 202 3.64 13.07 -0.63
N GLN A 203 3.74 11.82 -0.17
CA GLN A 203 4.94 11.35 0.49
C GLN A 203 6.14 11.26 -0.48
N PHE A 204 5.89 10.99 -1.75
CA PHE A 204 6.91 11.02 -2.81
C PHE A 204 7.41 12.45 -3.11
N ARG A 205 6.58 13.49 -2.93
CA ARG A 205 6.91 14.87 -3.31
C ARG A 205 8.20 15.40 -2.66
N THR A 206 8.50 15.00 -1.43
CA THR A 206 9.77 15.39 -0.76
C THR A 206 10.98 14.73 -1.42
N PHE A 207 10.86 13.45 -1.82
CA PHE A 207 11.92 12.71 -2.51
C PHE A 207 12.16 13.25 -3.92
N GLY A 208 11.09 13.61 -4.64
CA GLY A 208 11.17 14.23 -5.97
C GLY A 208 11.92 15.58 -5.97
N ARG A 209 12.03 16.24 -4.80
CA ARG A 209 12.81 17.47 -4.58
C ARG A 209 14.23 17.22 -4.05
N GLY A 210 14.68 15.97 -4.00
CA GLY A 210 16.00 15.61 -3.50
C GLY A 210 16.10 15.46 -1.98
N ILE A 211 15.00 15.59 -1.24
CA ILE A 211 15.00 15.57 0.24
C ILE A 211 14.53 14.20 0.73
N LEU A 212 15.46 13.45 1.33
CA LEU A 212 15.18 12.15 1.93
C LEU A 212 14.64 12.32 3.35
N THR A 213 13.36 12.03 3.56
CA THR A 213 12.72 12.12 4.87
C THR A 213 12.60 10.74 5.52
N PHE A 214 12.89 10.66 6.82
CA PHE A 214 12.75 9.41 7.58
C PHE A 214 11.28 8.94 7.63
N SER A 215 10.33 9.88 7.77
CA SER A 215 8.90 9.57 7.69
C SER A 215 8.51 8.92 6.36
N GLY A 216 9.09 9.38 5.24
CA GLY A 216 8.88 8.78 3.93
C GLY A 216 9.36 7.35 3.83
N LEU A 217 10.58 7.10 4.31
CA LEU A 217 11.15 5.75 4.35
C LEU A 217 10.29 4.79 5.17
N VAL A 218 9.88 5.21 6.38
CA VAL A 218 9.02 4.39 7.26
C VAL A 218 7.66 4.14 6.62
N TYR A 219 7.07 5.12 5.93
CA TYR A 219 5.81 4.95 5.22
C TYR A 219 5.90 3.91 4.10
N PHE A 220 6.88 4.02 3.20
CA PHE A 220 7.02 3.08 2.08
C PHE A 220 7.41 1.67 2.56
N LEU A 221 8.41 1.56 3.43
CA LEU A 221 8.85 0.26 3.96
C LEU A 221 7.79 -0.38 4.87
N GLY A 222 7.05 0.43 5.64
CA GLY A 222 5.91 -0.03 6.43
C GLY A 222 4.80 -0.60 5.54
N THR A 223 4.51 0.06 4.42
CA THR A 223 3.54 -0.43 3.42
C THR A 223 4.00 -1.77 2.84
N VAL A 224 5.28 -1.91 2.48
CA VAL A 224 5.85 -3.19 2.01
C VAL A 224 5.67 -4.28 3.08
N ALA A 225 6.04 -4.00 4.33
CA ALA A 225 5.96 -4.96 5.41
C ALA A 225 4.51 -5.45 5.65
N VAL A 226 3.55 -4.52 5.70
CA VAL A 226 2.12 -4.84 5.88
C VAL A 226 1.58 -5.69 4.73
N MET A 227 1.94 -5.39 3.48
CA MET A 227 1.43 -6.11 2.31
C MET A 227 2.08 -7.48 2.11
N LEU A 228 3.37 -7.62 2.43
CA LEU A 228 4.03 -8.93 2.48
C LEU A 228 3.46 -9.80 3.60
N TYR A 229 3.16 -9.18 4.75
CA TYR A 229 2.47 -9.86 5.84
C TYR A 229 1.06 -10.34 5.43
N LEU A 230 0.29 -9.51 4.73
CA LEU A 230 -1.01 -9.91 4.20
C LEU A 230 -0.90 -11.06 3.19
N SER A 231 0.12 -11.05 2.33
CA SER A 231 0.43 -12.16 1.42
C SER A 231 0.72 -13.46 2.17
N MET A 232 1.40 -13.36 3.33
CA MET A 232 1.70 -14.51 4.20
C MET A 232 0.45 -15.05 4.91
N ILE A 233 -0.49 -14.20 5.35
CA ILE A 233 -1.78 -14.68 5.87
C ILE A 233 -2.56 -15.43 4.78
N LEU A 234 -2.57 -14.87 3.57
CA LEU A 234 -3.33 -15.42 2.45
C LEU A 234 -2.83 -16.81 2.04
N ILE A 235 -1.51 -17.06 2.09
CA ILE A 235 -0.94 -18.38 1.83
C ILE A 235 -1.18 -19.35 3.01
N GLY A 236 -1.02 -18.89 4.26
CA GLY A 236 -1.26 -19.72 5.46
C GLY A 236 -2.70 -20.24 5.58
N ARG A 237 -3.68 -19.47 5.10
CA ARG A 237 -5.09 -19.93 5.01
C ARG A 237 -5.28 -21.14 4.10
N ARG A 238 -4.41 -21.37 3.13
CA ARG A 238 -4.47 -22.55 2.26
C ARG A 238 -3.91 -23.80 2.92
N HIS A 239 -2.86 -23.66 3.73
CA HIS A 239 -2.32 -24.77 4.53
C HIS A 239 -3.30 -25.27 5.60
N LEU A 240 -4.19 -24.42 6.11
CA LEU A 240 -5.21 -24.82 7.10
C LEU A 240 -6.27 -25.81 6.57
N ARG A 241 -6.39 -26.01 5.25
CA ARG A 241 -7.17 -27.12 4.68
C ARG A 241 -6.46 -28.48 4.73
N THR A 242 -5.15 -28.50 5.00
CA THR A 242 -4.30 -29.70 4.96
C THR A 242 -3.63 -30.03 6.30
N GLY A 243 -3.98 -29.31 7.37
CA GLY A 243 -3.77 -29.74 8.75
C GLY A 243 -2.32 -29.97 9.19
N GLN A 244 -1.51 -28.91 9.30
CA GLN A 244 -0.31 -28.88 10.16
C GLN A 244 0.27 -27.46 10.26
N GLY A 245 0.14 -26.82 11.43
CA GLY A 245 0.69 -25.48 11.64
C GLY A 245 0.37 -24.86 13.01
N MET A 246 0.32 -25.68 14.08
CA MET A 246 -0.18 -25.21 15.38
C MET A 246 0.88 -24.44 16.22
N VAL A 247 2.17 -24.60 15.92
CA VAL A 247 3.27 -24.03 16.74
C VAL A 247 3.65 -22.60 16.31
N ALA A 248 3.50 -22.24 15.03
CA ALA A 248 3.76 -20.88 14.55
C ALA A 248 2.74 -19.86 15.10
N ASN A 249 1.55 -20.30 15.49
CA ASN A 249 0.48 -19.44 15.99
C ASN A 249 0.77 -18.83 17.39
N HIS A 250 1.48 -19.53 18.29
CA HIS A 250 1.53 -19.09 19.70
C HIS A 250 2.50 -17.92 19.99
N VAL A 251 3.58 -17.78 19.21
CA VAL A 251 4.55 -16.66 19.38
C VAL A 251 4.25 -15.51 18.41
N PHE A 252 3.57 -15.79 17.30
CA PHE A 252 3.35 -14.86 16.19
C PHE A 252 2.20 -13.86 16.41
N TYR A 253 1.03 -14.31 16.90
CA TYR A 253 -0.09 -13.41 17.21
C TYR A 253 0.20 -12.37 18.30
N PRO A 254 0.91 -12.66 19.41
CA PRO A 254 1.18 -11.64 20.41
C PRO A 254 2.16 -10.55 19.91
N VAL A 255 3.16 -10.91 19.10
CA VAL A 255 4.09 -9.94 18.49
C VAL A 255 3.36 -9.05 17.48
N LEU A 256 2.44 -9.62 16.71
CA LEU A 256 1.55 -8.91 15.80
C LEU A 256 0.62 -7.92 16.54
N HIS A 257 0.03 -8.33 17.65
CA HIS A 257 -0.81 -7.46 18.46
C HIS A 257 -0.02 -6.29 19.07
N LEU A 258 1.25 -6.52 19.46
CA LEU A 258 2.12 -5.47 20.00
C LEU A 258 2.54 -4.45 18.92
N LEU A 259 2.84 -4.90 17.69
CA LEU A 259 3.22 -4.01 16.58
C LEU A 259 2.02 -3.22 16.04
N TRP A 260 0.84 -3.82 16.04
CA TRP A 260 -0.41 -3.15 15.65
C TRP A 260 -0.87 -2.16 16.73
N ALA A 261 -0.80 -2.54 18.01
CA ALA A 261 -1.05 -1.64 19.13
C ALA A 261 -0.03 -0.48 19.15
N GLY A 262 1.24 -0.73 18.84
CA GLY A 262 2.27 0.31 18.73
C GLY A 262 1.97 1.33 17.63
N SER A 263 1.61 0.86 16.43
CA SER A 263 1.22 1.71 15.30
C SER A 263 -0.09 2.48 15.54
N PHE A 264 -0.99 1.93 16.36
CA PHE A 264 -2.25 2.57 16.72
C PHE A 264 -2.08 3.58 17.88
N VAL A 265 -1.20 3.31 18.85
CA VAL A 265 -0.86 4.25 19.93
C VAL A 265 -0.15 5.48 19.38
N THR A 266 0.76 5.32 18.41
CA THR A 266 1.40 6.46 17.74
C THR A 266 0.38 7.28 16.93
N PHE A 267 -0.59 6.63 16.29
CA PHE A 267 -1.71 7.28 15.60
C PHE A 267 -2.67 8.01 16.57
N TRP A 268 -2.96 7.43 17.75
CA TRP A 268 -3.80 8.04 18.78
C TRP A 268 -3.14 9.23 19.48
N LEU A 269 -1.85 9.13 19.81
CA LEU A 269 -1.08 10.25 20.37
C LEU A 269 -0.97 11.41 19.37
N PHE A 270 -0.90 11.10 18.07
CA PHE A 270 -0.97 12.09 17.00
C PHE A 270 -2.37 12.74 16.93
N LEU A 271 -3.46 11.98 16.96
CA LEU A 271 -4.82 12.54 16.98
C LEU A 271 -5.08 13.42 18.21
N ARG A 272 -4.59 13.01 19.39
CA ARG A 272 -4.67 13.82 20.62
C ARG A 272 -3.92 15.15 20.50
N SER A 273 -2.85 15.20 19.71
CA SER A 273 -2.11 16.45 19.46
C SER A 273 -2.79 17.40 18.46
N GLN A 274 -3.88 16.96 17.82
CA GLN A 274 -4.58 17.71 16.78
C GLN A 274 -6.00 18.16 17.18
N VAL A 275 -6.51 17.72 18.33
CA VAL A 275 -7.87 18.02 18.80
C VAL A 275 -7.80 18.62 20.20
N ASP A 276 -7.73 19.94 20.26
CA ASP A 276 -8.15 20.67 21.45
C ASP A 276 -9.69 20.80 21.40
N GLU A 277 -10.34 20.55 22.54
CA GLU A 277 -11.71 21.01 22.89
C GLU A 277 -12.94 20.08 22.88
N THR A 278 -12.90 18.78 22.55
CA THR A 278 -14.11 17.93 22.82
C THR A 278 -13.81 16.59 23.48
N GLY A 279 -13.98 16.56 24.81
CA GLY A 279 -13.80 15.38 25.65
C GLY A 279 -14.66 14.17 25.28
N LEU A 280 -15.76 14.35 24.54
CA LEU A 280 -16.63 13.25 24.12
C LEU A 280 -15.99 12.36 23.02
N LEU A 281 -15.25 12.96 22.08
CA LEU A 281 -14.54 12.21 21.03
C LEU A 281 -13.33 11.45 21.58
N VAL A 282 -12.69 11.99 22.61
CA VAL A 282 -11.61 11.31 23.34
C VAL A 282 -12.14 10.09 24.09
N VAL A 283 -13.31 10.22 24.73
CA VAL A 283 -13.95 9.11 25.46
C VAL A 283 -14.46 8.03 24.50
N LEU A 284 -15.07 8.40 23.37
CA LEU A 284 -15.53 7.42 22.36
C LEU A 284 -14.37 6.74 21.63
N GLY A 285 -13.29 7.47 21.34
CA GLY A 285 -12.06 6.92 20.77
C GLY A 285 -11.29 6.01 21.73
N ALA A 286 -11.39 6.25 23.04
CA ALA A 286 -10.82 5.38 24.09
C ALA A 286 -11.70 4.15 24.41
N ALA A 287 -13.03 4.25 24.27
CA ALA A 287 -13.96 3.14 24.50
C ALA A 287 -13.95 2.10 23.36
N TYR A 288 -13.70 2.54 22.13
CA TYR A 288 -13.62 1.67 20.95
C TYR A 288 -12.56 0.56 21.05
N PRO A 289 -11.29 0.80 21.44
CA PRO A 289 -10.31 -0.27 21.58
C PRO A 289 -10.67 -1.25 22.71
N VAL A 290 -11.32 -0.81 23.78
CA VAL A 290 -11.77 -1.71 24.86
C VAL A 290 -12.88 -2.63 24.38
N LEU A 291 -13.85 -2.09 23.63
CA LEU A 291 -14.93 -2.88 23.01
C LEU A 291 -14.40 -3.81 21.91
N HIS A 292 -13.45 -3.35 21.11
CA HIS A 292 -12.86 -4.16 20.03
C HIS A 292 -11.94 -5.25 20.58
N LEU A 293 -11.15 -4.97 21.62
CA LEU A 293 -10.38 -5.99 22.34
C LEU A 293 -11.30 -6.98 23.06
N GLY A 294 -12.42 -6.52 23.62
CA GLY A 294 -13.46 -7.38 24.20
C GLY A 294 -14.13 -8.29 23.18
N LEU A 295 -14.44 -7.78 21.98
CA LEU A 295 -15.00 -8.56 20.86
C LEU A 295 -14.00 -9.58 20.31
N LEU A 296 -12.72 -9.20 20.20
CA LEU A 296 -11.63 -10.11 19.78
C LEU A 296 -11.32 -11.17 20.86
N TRP A 297 -11.39 -10.81 22.14
CA TRP A 297 -11.25 -11.75 23.25
C TRP A 297 -12.42 -12.75 23.25
N ALA A 298 -13.66 -12.25 23.15
CA ALA A 298 -14.86 -13.07 23.02
C ALA A 298 -14.78 -14.01 21.80
N TRP A 299 -14.27 -13.52 20.66
CA TRP A 299 -13.99 -14.33 19.47
C TRP A 299 -13.01 -15.47 19.76
N SER A 300 -11.86 -15.18 20.38
CA SER A 300 -10.84 -16.18 20.72
C SER A 300 -11.33 -17.23 21.74
N THR A 301 -12.34 -16.89 22.55
CA THR A 301 -13.00 -17.83 23.47
C THR A 301 -14.12 -18.63 22.80
N LEU A 302 -14.87 -18.05 21.87
CA LEU A 302 -15.98 -18.70 21.16
C LEU A 302 -15.50 -19.70 20.10
N GLU A 303 -14.31 -19.49 19.53
CA GLU A 303 -13.62 -20.42 18.63
C GLU A 303 -13.37 -21.80 19.27
N ARG A 304 -13.44 -21.90 20.60
CA ARG A 304 -13.39 -23.18 21.34
C ARG A 304 -14.71 -23.97 21.32
N SER A 305 -15.82 -23.38 20.90
CA SER A 305 -17.15 -24.03 20.89
C SER A 305 -17.62 -24.30 19.46
N ALA A 306 -18.11 -25.52 19.22
CA ALA A 306 -18.35 -26.13 17.90
C ALA A 306 -19.46 -25.50 17.02
N GLN A 307 -19.77 -24.21 17.17
CA GLN A 307 -20.84 -23.49 16.44
C GLN A 307 -20.32 -22.43 15.45
N ALA A 308 -19.11 -22.61 14.91
CA ALA A 308 -18.43 -21.66 14.00
C ALA A 308 -19.18 -21.34 12.70
N GLY A 309 -20.11 -22.19 12.25
CA GLY A 309 -20.79 -22.03 10.95
C GLY A 309 -21.80 -20.88 10.86
N ARG A 310 -22.45 -20.49 11.96
CA ARG A 310 -23.48 -19.40 11.95
C ARG A 310 -22.95 -18.07 12.48
N ALA A 311 -21.91 -18.07 13.31
CA ALA A 311 -21.27 -16.83 13.79
C ALA A 311 -20.46 -16.11 12.69
N PHE A 312 -19.97 -16.86 11.69
CA PHE A 312 -19.12 -16.35 10.62
C PHE A 312 -19.84 -15.37 9.67
N SER A 313 -21.15 -15.52 9.47
CA SER A 313 -21.94 -14.66 8.57
C SER A 313 -22.32 -13.31 9.18
N LEU A 314 -22.26 -13.16 10.51
CA LEU A 314 -22.68 -11.94 11.22
C LEU A 314 -21.54 -10.93 11.38
N LEU A 315 -20.26 -11.34 11.27
CA LEU A 315 -19.11 -10.50 11.59
C LEU A 315 -18.89 -9.28 10.67
N PRO A 316 -19.06 -9.39 9.33
CA PRO A 316 -19.01 -8.23 8.45
C PRO A 316 -20.17 -7.27 8.73
N TRP A 317 -21.34 -7.79 9.12
CA TRP A 317 -22.50 -6.99 9.48
C TRP A 317 -22.34 -6.29 10.82
N VAL A 318 -21.69 -6.91 11.81
CA VAL A 318 -21.36 -6.29 13.10
C VAL A 318 -20.30 -5.21 12.93
N HIS A 319 -19.24 -5.45 12.14
CA HIS A 319 -18.26 -4.39 11.83
C HIS A 319 -18.88 -3.26 11.00
N ALA A 320 -19.74 -3.58 10.04
CA ALA A 320 -20.45 -2.58 9.25
C ALA A 320 -21.45 -1.78 10.09
N THR A 321 -22.16 -2.40 11.04
CA THR A 321 -23.08 -1.68 11.94
C THR A 321 -22.33 -0.83 12.96
N VAL A 322 -21.17 -1.26 13.44
CA VAL A 322 -20.33 -0.45 14.34
C VAL A 322 -19.69 0.72 13.60
N LEU A 323 -19.19 0.51 12.38
CA LEU A 323 -18.68 1.60 11.52
C LEU A 323 -19.80 2.56 11.11
N ALA A 324 -21.00 2.05 10.80
CA ALA A 324 -22.16 2.88 10.49
C ALA A 324 -22.65 3.67 11.71
N ALA A 325 -22.66 3.06 12.90
CA ALA A 325 -23.00 3.75 14.15
C ALA A 325 -21.97 4.82 14.51
N PHE A 326 -20.68 4.58 14.24
CA PHE A 326 -19.61 5.56 14.45
C PHE A 326 -19.69 6.71 13.43
N ALA A 327 -19.93 6.40 12.16
CA ALA A 327 -20.16 7.40 11.11
C ALA A 327 -21.42 8.24 11.40
N PHE A 328 -22.49 7.60 11.87
CA PHE A 328 -23.72 8.29 12.29
C PHE A 328 -23.48 9.15 13.52
N GLY A 329 -22.75 8.66 14.53
CA GLY A 329 -22.37 9.43 15.71
C GLY A 329 -21.50 10.66 15.39
N ALA A 330 -20.53 10.51 14.48
CA ALA A 330 -19.70 11.61 14.00
C ALA A 330 -20.54 12.63 13.19
N ALA A 331 -21.47 12.16 12.35
CA ALA A 331 -22.37 13.02 11.61
C ALA A 331 -23.35 13.78 12.53
N LEU A 332 -23.87 13.11 13.57
CA LEU A 332 -24.77 13.72 14.56
C LEU A 332 -24.03 14.75 15.42
N ALA A 333 -22.80 14.47 15.83
CA ALA A 333 -21.95 15.42 16.55
C ALA A 333 -21.63 16.66 15.71
N GLN A 334 -21.32 16.48 14.42
CA GLN A 334 -21.12 17.59 13.48
C GLN A 334 -22.41 18.37 13.17
N TRP A 335 -23.57 17.70 13.18
CA TRP A 335 -24.87 18.36 13.03
C TRP A 335 -25.22 19.17 14.27
N TYR A 336 -24.98 18.62 15.47
CA TYR A 336 -25.19 19.31 16.74
C TYR A 336 -24.27 20.53 16.90
N ALA A 337 -22.98 20.38 16.56
CA ALA A 337 -22.02 21.50 16.54
C ALA A 337 -22.45 22.63 15.59
N ARG A 338 -23.04 22.29 14.44
CA ARG A 338 -23.60 23.27 13.50
C ARG A 338 -24.86 23.95 14.03
N GLN A 339 -25.67 23.27 14.85
CA GLN A 339 -26.83 23.88 15.49
C GLN A 339 -26.44 24.86 16.61
N THR A 340 -25.39 24.55 17.37
CA THR A 340 -24.86 25.45 18.40
C THR A 340 -24.28 26.73 17.79
N ASP A 341 -23.58 26.65 16.66
CA ASP A 341 -23.10 27.85 15.94
C ASP A 341 -24.24 28.72 15.38
N THR A 342 -25.37 28.13 14.98
CA THR A 342 -26.53 28.91 14.48
C THR A 342 -27.36 29.58 15.59
N ASN A 343 -27.23 29.15 16.84
CA ASN A 343 -27.94 29.73 17.99
C ASN A 343 -27.20 30.92 18.64
N GLU A 344 -25.95 31.18 18.27
CA GLU A 344 -25.17 32.31 18.80
C GLU A 344 -25.31 33.63 18.02
N LEU A 345 -26.09 33.67 16.92
CA LEU A 345 -26.18 34.85 16.05
C LEU A 345 -27.52 35.61 16.06
N SER A 346 -28.40 35.44 17.06
CA SER A 346 -29.72 36.10 17.08
C SER A 346 -30.03 37.02 18.27
N TRP A 347 -29.12 37.26 19.23
CA TRP A 347 -29.47 38.04 20.43
C TRP A 347 -28.53 39.19 20.81
N TRP A 348 -27.56 39.58 19.96
CA TRP A 348 -26.71 40.75 20.22
C TRP A 348 -26.75 41.82 19.12
N ARG A 349 -27.84 42.59 19.13
CA ARG A 349 -27.88 44.05 18.97
C ARG A 349 -29.06 44.56 19.83
N PRO A 350 -29.09 45.80 20.35
CA PRO A 350 -28.04 46.79 20.67
C PRO A 350 -28.19 47.35 22.12
N VAL A 351 -27.24 48.20 22.59
CA VAL A 351 -27.44 49.65 22.80
C VAL A 351 -26.12 50.34 22.53
#